data_AF-A0A0D8Y6A2-F1
#
_entry.id   AF-A0A0D8Y6A2-F1
#
_cell.length_a   1.000
_cell.length_b   1.000
_cell.length_c   1.000
_cell.angle_alpha   90.00
_cell.angle_beta   90.00
_cell.angle_gamma   90.00
#
_symmetry.space_group_name_H-M   'P 1'
#
loop_
_entity.id
_entity.type
_entity.pdbx_description
1 polymer ?
#
loop_
_entity_poly.entity_id
_entity_poly.type
_entity_poly.pdbx_seq_one_letter_code
_entity_poly.pdbx_strand_id
1 'polypeptide(L)'
;MAASETAYIILVSLSKGSCGKIAVIGGSIEYSGAPFFAAISALKLKFFFWGADVVHIMCAPEAAPSIKGYSPELIVHPGLEPGNVLTVLLNLEKMDAVVLGPGLGRSAQVFPLFEAVLSFVQRTDIPLVIDAVSQKYTFTLFDYVDKDI
;
A
#
# COMPACT_ATOMS: atom_id res chain seq x y z
N MET A 1 -41.73 16.57 -4.58
CA MET A 1 -40.96 16.15 -3.41
C MET A 1 -40.71 14.65 -3.57
N ALA A 2 -39.62 14.26 -4.23
CA ALA A 2 -39.27 12.87 -4.51
C ALA A 2 -37.75 12.74 -4.44
N ALA A 3 -37.28 12.39 -3.25
CA ALA A 3 -35.88 12.10 -2.96
C ALA A 3 -35.88 10.76 -2.21
N SER A 4 -35.95 9.63 -2.93
CA SER A 4 -35.97 8.33 -2.22
C SER A 4 -35.64 7.06 -3.03
N GLU A 5 -35.02 7.09 -4.22
CA GLU A 5 -34.76 5.83 -4.95
C GLU A 5 -33.36 5.60 -5.53
N THR A 6 -32.45 6.59 -5.53
CA THR A 6 -31.15 6.43 -6.22
C THR A 6 -30.06 5.75 -5.39
N ALA A 7 -30.24 5.53 -4.08
CA ALA A 7 -29.17 5.03 -3.20
C ALA A 7 -29.12 3.48 -3.04
N TYR A 8 -30.17 2.75 -3.46
CA TYR A 8 -30.30 1.32 -3.15
C TYR A 8 -29.71 0.37 -4.22
N ILE A 9 -29.28 0.90 -5.37
CA ILE A 9 -28.81 0.09 -6.52
C ILE A 9 -27.32 -0.24 -6.43
N ILE A 10 -26.52 0.45 -5.61
CA ILE A 10 -25.06 0.27 -5.55
C ILE A 10 -24.64 -1.02 -4.81
N LEU A 11 -25.52 -1.64 -4.00
CA LEU A 11 -25.13 -2.72 -3.10
C LEU A 11 -25.09 -4.14 -3.71
N VAL A 12 -25.62 -4.36 -4.92
CA VAL A 12 -25.91 -5.73 -5.40
C VAL A 12 -24.80 -6.36 -6.27
N SER A 13 -23.79 -5.60 -6.70
CA SER A 13 -22.75 -6.12 -7.63
C SER A 13 -21.28 -5.81 -7.28
N LEU A 14 -20.99 -5.23 -6.12
CA LEU A 14 -19.61 -4.95 -5.70
C LEU A 14 -19.06 -6.10 -4.84
N SER A 15 -17.92 -6.65 -5.25
CA SER A 15 -17.19 -7.69 -4.48
C SER A 15 -16.09 -7.05 -3.63
N LYS A 16 -15.63 -7.74 -2.57
CA LYS A 16 -14.53 -7.24 -1.73
C LYS A 16 -13.31 -6.88 -2.59
N GLY A 17 -12.81 -5.66 -2.45
CA GLY A 17 -11.73 -5.09 -3.26
C GLY A 17 -12.18 -4.32 -4.50
N SER A 18 -13.50 -4.13 -4.72
CA SER A 18 -14.02 -3.34 -5.85
C SER A 18 -13.90 -1.82 -5.64
N CYS A 19 -13.62 -1.37 -4.41
CA CYS A 19 -13.47 0.06 -4.07
C CYS A 19 -12.03 0.42 -3.67
N GLY A 20 -11.04 -0.16 -4.34
CA GLY A 20 -9.62 0.15 -4.15
C GLY A 20 -8.88 -0.84 -3.24
N LYS A 21 -7.78 -1.36 -3.75
CA LYS A 21 -6.79 -2.20 -3.05
C LYS A 21 -5.47 -1.45 -2.98
N ILE A 22 -5.01 -1.12 -1.78
CA ILE A 22 -3.75 -0.38 -1.58
C ILE A 22 -2.71 -1.31 -0.97
N ALA A 23 -1.49 -1.30 -1.52
CA ALA A 23 -0.34 -1.92 -0.87
C ALA A 23 0.54 -0.86 -0.21
N VAL A 24 0.90 -1.08 1.05
CA VAL A 24 1.90 -0.32 1.79
C VAL A 24 3.13 -1.21 1.97
N ILE A 25 4.24 -0.83 1.36
CA ILE A 25 5.52 -1.51 1.44
C ILE A 25 6.40 -0.71 2.40
N GLY A 26 6.64 -1.27 3.58
CA GLY A 26 7.17 -0.51 4.70
C GLY A 26 7.34 -1.37 5.93
N GLY A 27 7.95 -0.81 6.96
CA GLY A 27 8.17 -1.50 8.22
C GLY A 27 9.48 -2.27 8.28
N SER A 28 10.15 -2.06 9.39
CA SER A 28 11.42 -2.66 9.77
C SER A 28 11.33 -3.06 11.23
N ILE A 29 12.36 -3.74 11.74
CA ILE A 29 12.45 -4.14 13.14
C ILE A 29 12.30 -2.93 14.08
N GLU A 30 12.82 -1.76 13.71
CA GLU A 30 12.68 -0.53 14.52
C GLU A 30 11.36 0.22 14.28
N TYR A 31 10.79 0.15 13.07
CA TYR A 31 9.69 1.03 12.64
C TYR A 31 8.44 0.28 12.20
N SER A 32 7.76 -0.39 13.13
CA SER A 32 6.48 -1.08 12.87
C SER A 32 5.26 -0.14 12.80
N GLY A 33 5.32 1.03 13.45
CA GLY A 33 4.18 1.96 13.53
C GLY A 33 3.93 2.77 12.24
N ALA A 34 4.99 3.18 11.54
CA ALA A 34 4.88 3.97 10.31
C ALA A 34 4.02 3.30 9.21
N PRO A 35 4.28 2.04 8.81
CA PRO A 35 3.44 1.37 7.81
C PRO A 35 2.00 1.17 8.29
N PHE A 36 1.79 0.97 9.59
CA PHE A 36 0.44 0.88 10.16
C PHE A 36 -0.33 2.19 9.98
N PHE A 37 0.26 3.34 10.31
CA PHE A 37 -0.43 4.63 10.18
C PHE A 37 -0.75 4.98 8.73
N ALA A 38 0.16 4.69 7.79
CA ALA A 38 -0.11 4.86 6.37
C ALA A 38 -1.31 3.99 5.92
N ALA A 39 -1.29 2.71 6.29
CA ALA A 39 -2.30 1.75 5.88
C ALA A 39 -3.68 1.99 6.53
N ILE A 40 -3.73 2.25 7.84
CA ILE A 40 -4.99 2.48 8.54
C ILE A 40 -5.63 3.80 8.11
N SER A 41 -4.82 4.81 7.75
CA SER A 41 -5.35 6.07 7.20
C SER A 41 -6.00 5.82 5.84
N ALA A 42 -5.34 5.09 4.95
CA ALA A 42 -5.89 4.68 3.66
C ALA A 42 -7.22 3.90 3.81
N LEU A 43 -7.33 3.03 4.81
CA LEU A 43 -8.55 2.29 5.11
C LEU A 43 -9.64 3.18 5.74
N LYS A 44 -9.29 4.07 6.68
CA LYS A 44 -10.26 4.89 7.44
C LYS A 44 -10.80 6.09 6.68
N LEU A 45 -10.16 6.53 5.60
CA LEU A 45 -10.74 7.50 4.67
C LEU A 45 -12.07 7.02 4.05
N LYS A 46 -12.44 5.75 4.26
CA LYS A 46 -13.73 5.15 3.90
C LYS A 46 -14.95 5.93 4.42
N PHE A 47 -14.81 6.71 5.48
CA PHE A 47 -15.89 7.57 5.98
C PHE A 47 -16.27 8.71 5.00
N PHE A 48 -15.47 8.98 3.97
CA PHE A 48 -15.69 10.02 2.97
C PHE A 48 -16.10 9.49 1.58
N PHE A 49 -16.65 8.26 1.49
CA PHE A 49 -17.01 7.58 0.22
C PHE A 49 -15.84 7.24 -0.73
N TRP A 50 -14.59 7.57 -0.36
CA TRP A 50 -13.39 7.47 -1.22
C TRP A 50 -12.23 6.64 -0.63
N GLY A 51 -12.46 5.89 0.45
CA GLY A 51 -11.43 5.06 1.07
C GLY A 51 -11.25 3.71 0.41
N ALA A 52 -10.06 3.12 0.59
CA ALA A 52 -9.78 1.77 0.10
C ALA A 52 -10.63 0.72 0.81
N ASP A 53 -11.01 -0.33 0.08
CA ASP A 53 -11.75 -1.45 0.65
C ASP A 53 -10.81 -2.49 1.30
N VAL A 54 -9.61 -2.66 0.75
CA VAL A 54 -8.62 -3.60 1.25
C VAL A 54 -7.24 -2.94 1.25
N VAL A 55 -6.55 -3.01 2.39
CA VAL A 55 -5.18 -2.52 2.51
C VAL A 55 -4.25 -3.65 2.92
N HIS A 56 -3.21 -3.84 2.13
CA HIS A 56 -2.16 -4.82 2.33
C HIS A 56 -0.92 -4.11 2.87
N ILE A 57 -0.29 -4.66 3.91
CA ILE A 57 1.02 -4.20 4.39
C ILE A 57 2.04 -5.28 4.08
N MET A 58 3.08 -4.96 3.33
CA MET A 58 4.25 -5.80 3.14
C MET A 58 5.35 -5.26 4.04
N CYS A 59 5.77 -6.05 5.03
CA CYS A 59 6.70 -5.62 6.06
C CYS A 59 7.80 -6.65 6.37
N ALA A 60 8.80 -6.21 7.11
CA ALA A 60 9.80 -7.11 7.69
C ALA A 60 9.10 -8.14 8.60
N PRO A 61 9.51 -9.42 8.59
CA PRO A 61 8.89 -10.46 9.41
C PRO A 61 8.77 -10.12 10.89
N GLU A 62 9.74 -9.38 11.42
CA GLU A 62 9.82 -8.95 12.82
C GLU A 62 8.76 -7.89 13.16
N ALA A 63 8.37 -7.06 12.20
CA ALA A 63 7.35 -6.03 12.37
C ALA A 63 5.92 -6.57 12.28
N ALA A 64 5.73 -7.70 11.57
CA ALA A 64 4.41 -8.23 11.28
C ALA A 64 3.56 -8.57 12.52
N PRO A 65 4.10 -9.20 13.59
CA PRO A 65 3.32 -9.48 14.80
C PRO A 65 2.77 -8.22 15.45
N SER A 66 3.59 -7.16 15.55
CA SER A 66 3.17 -5.88 16.14
C SER A 66 2.06 -5.23 15.30
N ILE A 67 2.24 -5.16 13.99
CA ILE A 67 1.27 -4.53 13.08
C ILE A 67 -0.07 -5.29 13.09
N LYS A 68 -0.04 -6.63 13.07
CA LYS A 68 -1.25 -7.48 13.19
C LYS A 68 -1.98 -7.26 14.51
N GLY A 69 -1.25 -6.94 15.58
CA GLY A 69 -1.83 -6.63 16.88
C GLY A 69 -2.57 -5.28 16.93
N TYR A 70 -2.26 -4.34 16.04
CA TYR A 70 -2.88 -3.01 16.05
C TYR A 70 -4.28 -2.98 15.43
N SER A 71 -4.52 -3.78 14.38
CA SER A 71 -5.86 -3.90 13.77
C SER A 71 -6.01 -5.20 12.98
N PRO A 72 -7.10 -5.96 13.18
CA PRO A 72 -7.40 -7.16 12.40
C PRO A 72 -7.92 -6.84 10.98
N GLU A 73 -8.22 -5.57 10.67
CA GLU A 73 -8.75 -5.17 9.35
C GLU A 73 -7.66 -5.15 8.26
N LEU A 74 -6.39 -5.02 8.66
CA LEU A 74 -5.25 -4.91 7.76
C LEU A 74 -4.72 -6.29 7.38
N ILE A 75 -4.40 -6.49 6.10
CA ILE A 75 -3.79 -7.74 5.63
C ILE A 75 -2.27 -7.59 5.66
N VAL A 76 -1.63 -8.19 6.65
CA VAL A 76 -0.19 -8.04 6.89
C VAL A 76 0.60 -9.25 6.36
N HIS A 77 1.45 -8.99 5.37
CA HIS A 77 2.34 -9.92 4.71
C HIS A 77 3.78 -9.73 5.22
N PRO A 78 4.33 -10.67 6.01
CA PRO A 78 5.76 -10.69 6.29
C PRO A 78 6.49 -11.15 5.02
N GLY A 79 7.31 -10.31 4.42
CA GLY A 79 7.89 -10.64 3.11
C GLY A 79 8.93 -9.69 2.53
N LEU A 80 9.41 -8.69 3.28
CA LEU A 80 10.44 -7.77 2.78
C LEU A 80 11.88 -8.35 2.79
N GLU A 81 12.02 -9.66 2.93
CA GLU A 81 13.34 -10.31 2.86
C GLU A 81 13.85 -10.37 1.41
N PRO A 82 15.17 -10.29 1.17
CA PRO A 82 15.74 -10.27 -0.19
C PRO A 82 15.30 -11.42 -1.11
N GLY A 83 14.97 -12.59 -0.55
CA GLY A 83 14.52 -13.76 -1.32
C GLY A 83 13.06 -13.69 -1.79
N ASN A 84 12.26 -12.76 -1.25
CA ASN A 84 10.80 -12.73 -1.43
C ASN A 84 10.31 -11.65 -2.40
N VAL A 85 11.21 -11.02 -3.15
CA VAL A 85 10.88 -9.96 -4.12
C VAL A 85 9.79 -10.40 -5.09
N LEU A 86 9.87 -11.61 -5.65
CA LEU A 86 8.86 -12.12 -6.58
C LEU A 86 7.46 -12.18 -5.94
N THR A 87 7.38 -12.65 -4.70
CA THR A 87 6.12 -12.73 -3.94
C THR A 87 5.54 -11.34 -3.69
N VAL A 88 6.38 -10.35 -3.41
CA VAL A 88 5.97 -8.94 -3.31
C VAL A 88 5.35 -8.49 -4.63
N LEU A 89 6.07 -8.66 -5.75
CA LEU A 89 5.60 -8.21 -7.07
C LEU A 89 4.28 -8.86 -7.50
N LEU A 90 4.13 -10.17 -7.30
CA LEU A 90 2.88 -10.91 -7.60
C LEU A 90 1.68 -10.39 -6.80
N ASN A 91 1.91 -9.89 -5.58
CA ASN A 91 0.85 -9.26 -4.82
C ASN A 91 0.54 -7.84 -5.33
N LEU A 92 1.53 -7.10 -5.82
CA LEU A 92 1.34 -5.76 -6.38
C LEU A 92 0.53 -5.76 -7.67
N GLU A 93 0.57 -6.82 -8.49
CA GLU A 93 -0.26 -6.95 -9.71
C GLU A 93 -1.76 -6.84 -9.44
N LYS A 94 -2.18 -7.11 -8.20
CA LYS A 94 -3.59 -7.05 -7.79
C LYS A 94 -3.93 -5.74 -7.11
N MET A 95 -3.00 -4.80 -6.99
CA MET A 95 -3.20 -3.55 -6.25
C MET A 95 -3.54 -2.42 -7.21
N ASP A 96 -4.38 -1.51 -6.74
CA ASP A 96 -4.80 -0.34 -7.50
C ASP A 96 -3.94 0.90 -7.18
N ALA A 97 -3.16 0.86 -6.08
CA ALA A 97 -2.12 1.84 -5.77
C ALA A 97 -1.09 1.25 -4.80
N VAL A 98 0.12 1.81 -4.81
CA VAL A 98 1.23 1.41 -3.94
C VAL A 98 1.77 2.60 -3.15
N VAL A 99 2.04 2.41 -1.87
CA VAL A 99 2.79 3.32 -1.01
C VAL A 99 4.09 2.62 -0.63
N LEU A 100 5.23 3.24 -0.92
CA LEU A 100 6.56 2.66 -0.70
C LEU A 100 7.37 3.55 0.24
N GLY A 101 7.88 2.94 1.31
CA GLY A 101 8.88 3.55 2.19
C GLY A 101 8.53 3.80 3.67
N PRO A 102 7.26 3.90 4.12
CA PRO A 102 6.96 4.13 5.54
C PRO A 102 7.64 3.11 6.47
N GLY A 103 8.65 3.56 7.23
CA GLY A 103 9.39 2.70 8.16
C GLY A 103 10.24 1.61 7.51
N LEU A 104 10.56 1.71 6.21
CA LEU A 104 11.35 0.69 5.47
C LEU A 104 12.80 0.56 5.98
N GLY A 105 13.29 1.54 6.74
CA GLY A 105 14.65 1.55 7.28
C GLY A 105 15.70 1.89 6.22
N ARG A 106 16.98 1.60 6.53
CA ARG A 106 18.14 1.92 5.66
C ARG A 106 19.05 0.72 5.38
N SER A 107 18.56 -0.49 5.63
CA SER A 107 19.35 -1.70 5.38
C SER A 107 19.64 -1.85 3.89
N ALA A 108 20.88 -2.20 3.54
CA ALA A 108 21.27 -2.47 2.15
C ALA A 108 20.46 -3.63 1.52
N GLN A 109 19.88 -4.50 2.35
CA GLN A 109 19.04 -5.62 1.93
C GLN A 109 17.69 -5.19 1.34
N VAL A 110 17.23 -3.98 1.65
CA VAL A 110 15.95 -3.43 1.20
C VAL A 110 16.07 -2.79 -0.18
N PHE A 111 17.28 -2.38 -0.57
CA PHE A 111 17.52 -1.66 -1.82
C PHE A 111 17.15 -2.48 -3.08
N PRO A 112 17.47 -3.79 -3.19
CA PRO A 112 17.02 -4.59 -4.34
C PRO A 112 15.50 -4.68 -4.46
N LEU A 113 14.79 -4.73 -3.33
CA LEU A 113 13.33 -4.72 -3.33
C LEU A 113 12.80 -3.36 -3.81
N PHE A 114 13.39 -2.27 -3.34
CA PHE A 114 13.00 -0.92 -3.76
C PHE A 114 13.14 -0.75 -5.28
N GLU A 115 14.29 -1.12 -5.85
CA GLU A 115 14.54 -1.10 -7.31
C GLU A 115 13.56 -2.00 -8.08
N ALA A 116 13.27 -3.19 -7.56
CA ALA A 116 12.33 -4.10 -8.18
C ALA A 116 10.90 -3.56 -8.20
N VAL A 117 10.45 -2.93 -7.09
CA VAL A 117 9.13 -2.29 -7.00
C VAL A 117 9.07 -1.10 -7.95
N LEU A 118 10.08 -0.23 -7.98
CA LEU A 118 10.14 0.88 -8.94
C LEU A 118 10.05 0.39 -10.38
N SER A 119 10.88 -0.60 -10.74
CA SER A 119 10.89 -1.19 -12.08
C SER A 119 9.55 -1.85 -12.42
N PHE A 120 8.86 -2.43 -11.44
CA PHE A 120 7.54 -3.00 -11.62
C PHE A 120 6.51 -1.91 -11.91
N VAL A 121 6.40 -0.90 -11.04
CA VAL A 121 5.44 0.20 -11.20
C VAL A 121 5.75 1.03 -12.45
N GLN A 122 7.00 1.12 -12.88
CA GLN A 122 7.35 1.78 -14.14
C GLN A 122 6.77 1.11 -15.38
N ARG A 123 6.69 -0.22 -15.36
CA ARG A 123 6.15 -1.04 -16.44
C ARG A 123 4.64 -1.24 -16.36
N THR A 124 4.00 -0.70 -15.31
CA THR A 124 2.55 -0.72 -15.13
C THR A 124 2.01 0.70 -15.03
N ASP A 125 0.69 0.82 -14.97
CA ASP A 125 -0.01 2.09 -14.74
C ASP A 125 -0.53 2.19 -13.30
N ILE A 126 0.06 1.42 -12.38
CA ILE A 126 -0.31 1.45 -10.96
C ILE A 126 0.29 2.72 -10.34
N PRO A 127 -0.51 3.62 -9.75
CA PRO A 127 0.00 4.80 -9.05
C PRO A 127 0.92 4.42 -7.89
N LEU A 128 2.01 5.17 -7.73
CA LEU A 128 2.99 5.00 -6.66
C LEU A 128 3.15 6.28 -5.85
N VAL A 129 3.01 6.15 -4.54
CA VAL A 129 3.40 7.16 -3.55
C VAL A 129 4.69 6.71 -2.88
N ILE A 130 5.70 7.58 -2.86
CA ILE A 130 6.96 7.33 -2.15
C ILE A 130 6.99 8.21 -0.91
N ASP A 131 7.17 7.60 0.26
CA ASP A 131 7.23 8.31 1.54
C ASP A 131 8.43 7.84 2.38
N ALA A 132 9.10 8.78 3.05
CA ALA A 132 10.17 8.52 4.02
C ALA A 132 11.33 7.62 3.54
N VAL A 133 11.65 7.61 2.24
CA VAL A 133 12.79 6.87 1.67
C VAL A 133 14.08 7.71 1.74
N SER A 134 15.12 7.20 2.39
CA SER A 134 16.34 7.96 2.65
C SER A 134 17.36 7.88 1.50
N GLN A 135 17.54 9.02 0.80
CA GLN A 135 18.80 9.58 0.27
C GLN A 135 19.46 9.07 -1.04
N LYS A 136 18.74 8.41 -1.96
CA LYS A 136 19.21 8.37 -3.37
C LYS A 136 18.21 8.81 -4.41
N TYR A 137 16.94 8.89 -4.03
CA TYR A 137 15.84 9.22 -4.90
C TYR A 137 15.04 10.32 -4.22
N THR A 138 15.35 11.57 -4.54
CA THR A 138 14.48 12.70 -4.22
C THR A 138 13.32 12.62 -5.21
N PHE A 139 12.26 11.91 -4.84
CA PHE A 139 10.97 12.01 -5.53
C PHE A 139 9.99 12.60 -4.53
N THR A 140 9.44 13.75 -4.90
CA THR A 140 8.39 14.41 -4.13
C THR A 140 7.05 13.74 -4.48
N LEU A 141 6.13 13.81 -3.53
CA LEU A 141 4.85 13.08 -3.40
C LEU A 141 3.90 13.03 -4.63
N PHE A 142 4.26 13.62 -5.77
CA PHE A 142 3.40 13.80 -6.95
C PHE A 142 4.02 13.38 -8.29
N ASP A 143 5.32 13.04 -8.35
CA ASP A 143 6.04 12.90 -9.63
C ASP A 143 5.62 11.67 -10.49
N TYR A 144 4.71 10.81 -10.00
CA TYR A 144 4.29 9.59 -10.72
C TYR A 144 2.77 9.43 -10.90
N VAL A 145 1.97 10.42 -10.49
CA VAL A 145 0.50 10.36 -10.59
C VAL A 145 -0.01 10.76 -11.97
N ASP A 146 0.78 11.52 -12.76
CA ASP A 146 0.43 11.91 -14.13
C ASP A 146 1.45 11.39 -15.15
N LYS A 147 1.10 10.31 -15.86
CA LYS A 147 1.77 9.97 -17.13
C LYS A 147 1.09 10.60 -18.35
N ASP A 148 -0.06 11.26 -18.18
CA ASP A 148 -0.94 11.70 -19.27
C ASP A 148 -1.55 13.12 -19.11
N ILE A 149 -0.93 14.02 -18.34
CA ILE A 149 -1.27 15.47 -18.33
C ILE A 149 -0.08 16.30 -18.79
#